data_AF-A0A9W8E8L0-F1
#
_entry.id   AF-A0A9W8E8L0-F1
#
_cell.length_a   1.000
_cell.length_b   1.000
_cell.length_c   1.000
_cell.angle_alpha   90.00
_cell.angle_beta   90.00
_cell.angle_gamma   90.00
#
_symmetry.space_group_name_H-M   'P 1'
#
loop_
_entity.id
_entity.type
_entity.pdbx_description
1 polymer ?
#
loop_
_entity_poly.entity_id
_entity_poly.type
_entity_poly.pdbx_seq_one_letter_code
_entity_poly.pdbx_strand_id
1 'polypeptide(L)' 'MRKYNWSEKAKRRRTTGTGRMQYMKDIPRRAKSGFKSGPSTMPKKPTATTEA' A
#
# COMPACT_ATOMS: atom_id res chain seq x y z
N MET A 1 24.34 4.12 3.50
CA MET A 1 24.28 5.43 4.18
C MET A 1 24.94 5.33 5.55
N ARG A 2 25.81 6.26 5.89
CA ARG A 2 26.54 6.28 7.18
C ARG A 2 25.54 6.48 8.33
N LYS A 3 25.49 5.55 9.28
CA LYS A 3 24.63 5.59 10.47
C LYS A 3 25.50 5.46 11.72
N TYR A 4 25.23 6.29 12.71
CA TYR A 4 25.95 6.30 13.98
C TYR A 4 24.98 6.24 15.14
N ASN A 5 25.30 5.41 16.13
CA ASN A 5 24.39 5.20 17.26
C ASN A 5 24.26 6.41 18.18
N TRP A 6 25.33 7.20 18.29
CA TRP A 6 25.39 8.43 19.08
C TRP A 6 24.63 9.62 18.46
N SER A 7 24.16 9.54 17.20
CA SER A 7 23.41 10.63 16.55
C SER A 7 21.97 10.24 16.24
N GLU A 8 21.10 10.31 17.25
CA GLU A 8 19.68 9.96 17.12
C GLU A 8 18.92 10.90 16.15
N LYS A 9 19.21 12.21 16.20
CA LYS A 9 18.59 13.21 15.31
C LYS A 9 18.89 12.93 13.84
N ALA A 10 20.11 12.50 13.53
CA ALA A 10 20.49 12.12 12.17
C ALA A 10 19.76 10.86 11.70
N LYS A 11 19.56 9.87 12.59
CA LYS A 11 18.73 8.70 12.29
C LYS A 11 17.30 9.13 11.97
N ARG A 12 16.64 9.90 12.86
CA ARG A 12 15.24 10.32 12.71
C ARG A 12 14.94 10.95 11.36
N ARG A 13 15.77 11.91 10.92
CA ARG A 13 15.61 12.62 9.63
C ARG A 13 15.67 11.72 8.39
N ARG A 14 16.29 10.54 8.49
CA ARG A 14 16.57 9.64 7.37
C ARG A 14 15.81 8.32 7.47
N THR A 15 15.03 8.12 8.53
CA THR A 15 14.26 6.89 8.72
C THR A 15 13.26 6.69 7.58
N THR A 16 13.04 5.43 7.20
CA THR A 16 11.89 5.03 6.39
C THR A 16 10.62 5.54 7.07
N GLY A 17 9.75 6.24 6.33
CA GLY A 17 8.68 7.04 6.96
C GLY A 17 8.83 8.53 6.65
N THR A 18 10.07 9.01 6.59
CA THR A 18 10.36 10.43 6.35
C THR A 18 10.49 10.68 4.84
N GLY A 19 9.36 10.72 4.13
CA GLY A 19 9.34 11.03 2.70
C GLY A 19 8.09 10.55 1.96
N ARG A 20 8.16 10.55 0.63
CA ARG A 20 7.00 10.22 -0.21
C ARG A 20 6.56 8.76 -0.11
N MET A 21 7.48 7.82 0.19
CA MET A 21 7.20 6.38 0.31
C MET A 21 6.27 5.85 -0.80
N GLN A 22 6.51 6.24 -2.05
CA GLN A 22 5.59 6.00 -3.18
C GLN A 22 5.17 4.52 -3.27
N TYR A 23 6.12 3.59 -3.14
CA TYR A 23 5.82 2.16 -3.14
C TYR A 23 5.28 1.64 -1.79
N MET A 24 5.99 1.92 -0.70
CA MET A 24 5.67 1.33 0.62
C MET A 24 4.30 1.74 1.16
N LYS A 25 3.78 2.92 0.81
CA LYS A 25 2.43 3.35 1.21
C LYS A 25 1.32 2.49 0.62
N ASP A 26 1.56 1.89 -0.54
CA ASP A 26 0.57 1.09 -1.25
C ASP A 26 0.57 -0.38 -0.81
N ILE A 27 1.66 -0.85 -0.18
CA ILE A 27 1.80 -2.24 0.25
C ILE A 27 0.69 -2.68 1.21
N PRO A 28 0.32 -1.93 2.28
CA PRO A 28 -0.74 -2.38 3.19
C PRO A 28 -2.09 -2.56 2.47
N ARG A 29 -2.38 -1.69 1.50
CA ARG A 29 -3.59 -1.79 0.68
C ARG A 29 -3.57 -3.05 -0.19
N ARG A 30 -2.45 -3.30 -0.87
CA ARG A 30 -2.25 -4.50 -1.71
C ARG A 30 -2.29 -5.79 -0.88
N ALA A 31 -1.70 -5.76 0.32
CA ALA A 31 -1.72 -6.87 1.26
C ALA A 31 -3.15 -7.19 1.72
N LYS A 32 -3.94 -6.18 2.07
CA LYS A 32 -5.37 -6.34 2.39
C LYS A 32 -6.17 -6.92 1.21
N SER A 33 -5.79 -6.58 -0.02
CA SER A 33 -6.39 -7.12 -1.23
C SER A 33 -5.83 -8.49 -1.67
N GLY A 34 -4.88 -9.08 -0.92
CA GLY A 34 -4.30 -10.39 -1.22
C GLY A 34 -3.33 -10.42 -2.40
N PHE A 35 -2.67 -9.30 -2.73
CA PHE A 35 -1.67 -9.18 -3.81
C PHE A 35 -2.15 -9.66 -5.19
N LYS A 36 -3.45 -9.57 -5.47
CA LYS A 36 -4.04 -9.95 -6.76
C LYS A 36 -3.36 -9.20 -7.92
N SER A 37 -3.02 -9.93 -8.96
CA SER A 37 -2.45 -9.42 -10.21
C SER A 37 -3.43 -9.62 -11.35
N GLY A 38 -3.69 -8.59 -12.16
CA GLY A 38 -4.59 -8.63 -13.30
C GLY A 38 -5.83 -7.72 -13.15
N PRO A 39 -6.52 -7.39 -14.25
CA PRO A 39 -7.76 -6.62 -14.19
C PRO A 39 -8.81 -7.38 -13.37
N SER A 40 -9.63 -6.65 -12.61
CA SER A 40 -10.77 -7.21 -11.87
C SER A 40 -11.60 -8.08 -12.82
N THR A 41 -11.56 -9.40 -12.64
CA THR A 41 -12.39 -10.33 -13.38
C THR A 41 -13.83 -10.10 -12.97
N MET A 42 -14.49 -9.21 -13.71
CA MET A 42 -15.87 -9.30 -14.22
C MET A 42 -16.48 -7.89 -14.34
N PRO A 43 -17.15 -7.57 -15.46
CA PRO A 43 -18.15 -6.51 -15.46
C PRO A 43 -19.22 -6.90 -14.43
N LYS A 44 -19.60 -5.98 -13.53
CA LYS A 44 -20.74 -6.20 -12.65
C LYS A 44 -21.98 -6.37 -13.53
N LYS A 45 -22.48 -7.60 -13.68
CA LYS A 45 -23.80 -7.82 -14.28
C LYS A 45 -24.84 -7.16 -13.36
N PRO A 46 -25.74 -6.30 -13.86
CA PRO A 46 -26.86 -5.84 -13.05
C PRO A 46 -27.67 -7.08 -12.67
N THR A 47 -27.85 -7.30 -11.37
CA THR A 47 -28.77 -8.33 -10.87
C THR A 47 -30.17 -7.93 -11.31
N ALA A 48 -30.75 -8.68 -12.25
CA ALA A 48 -32.15 -8.53 -12.59
C ALA A 48 -32.97 -8.83 -11.33
N THR A 49 -33.73 -7.84 -10.88
CA THR A 49 -34.78 -8.01 -9.89
C THR A 49 -35.81 -8.97 -10.48
N THR A 50 -35.90 -10.19 -9.94
CA THR A 50 -37.01 -11.10 -10.21
C THR A 50 -38.26 -10.54 -9.55
N GLU A 51 -39.28 -10.36 -10.39
CA GLU A 51 -40.63 -9.91 -10.07
C GLU A 51 -41.34 -10.86 -9.09
N ALA A 52 -42.18 -10.27 -8.23
CA ALA A 52 -43.32 -10.89 -7.57
C ALA A 52 -44.49 -9.89 -7.63
#